data_AF-A0A1X0RHA3-F1
#
_entry.id   AF-A0A1X0RHA3-F1
#
_cell.length_a   1.000
_cell.length_b   1.000
_cell.length_c   1.000
_cell.angle_alpha   90.00
_cell.angle_beta   90.00
_cell.angle_gamma   90.00
#
_symmetry.space_group_name_H-M   'P 1'
#
loop_
_entity.id
_entity.type
_entity.pdbx_description
1 polymer ?
#
loop_
_entity_poly.entity_id
_entity_poly.type
_entity_poly.pdbx_seq_one_letter_code
_entity_poly.pdbx_strand_id
1 'polypeptide(L)'
;MHHCDLDIEVWHLSDEQPSVTVQNELAALGAVAKDLSDPNLPRPIQSRRNADKQFQIKAAAVINSSFKEILYLDSDNIPARDPTFLFDTPEYKKTGALFWPDFWKTHGDNKIFEILHISCRDEWEQESGQMVIDKVKSWLPLQLAWYMQDQHEIYFQFLNGDKDTFKYAWQALNAPYHMIEAFLGMAGTM
;
A
#
# COMPACT_ATOMS: atom_id res chain seq x y z
N MET A 1 2.53 17.14 18.13
CA MET A 1 2.12 15.96 17.34
C MET A 1 0.62 15.81 17.49
N HIS A 2 -0.08 15.44 16.43
CA HIS A 2 -1.53 15.65 16.26
C HIS A 2 -2.47 14.75 17.10
N HIS A 3 -2.05 14.20 18.25
CA HIS A 3 -2.88 13.36 19.14
C HIS A 3 -3.59 12.20 18.40
N CYS A 4 -2.87 11.48 17.55
CA CYS A 4 -3.37 10.27 16.89
C CYS A 4 -3.23 9.08 17.83
N ASP A 5 -4.34 8.40 18.11
CA ASP A 5 -4.42 7.25 19.03
C ASP A 5 -4.58 5.91 18.28
N LEU A 6 -4.34 5.89 16.96
CA LEU A 6 -4.37 4.66 16.16
C LEU A 6 -3.19 3.74 16.53
N ASP A 7 -3.45 2.44 16.60
CA ASP A 7 -2.42 1.43 16.75
C ASP A 7 -1.48 1.41 15.52
N ILE A 8 -0.18 1.20 15.75
CA ILE A 8 0.85 1.29 14.71
C ILE A 8 1.65 -0.01 14.62
N GLU A 9 1.73 -0.57 13.42
CA GLU A 9 2.66 -1.64 13.07
C GLU A 9 3.70 -1.12 12.07
N VAL A 10 4.98 -1.34 12.36
CA VAL A 10 6.09 -1.02 11.46
C VAL A 10 6.63 -2.31 10.88
N TRP A 11 6.30 -2.57 9.62
CA TRP A 11 6.70 -3.77 8.91
C TRP A 11 8.09 -3.61 8.28
N HIS A 12 8.96 -4.60 8.44
CA HIS A 12 10.31 -4.60 7.90
C HIS A 12 10.70 -5.98 7.34
N LEU A 13 11.73 -6.00 6.48
CA LEU A 13 12.37 -7.24 6.04
C LEU A 13 13.37 -7.74 7.09
N SER A 14 13.78 -9.01 6.99
CA SER A 14 14.73 -9.64 7.91
C SER A 14 16.09 -8.94 7.95
N ASP A 15 16.53 -8.39 6.83
CA ASP A 15 17.80 -7.64 6.72
C ASP A 15 17.67 -6.15 7.10
N GLU A 16 16.46 -5.69 7.41
CA GLU A 16 16.13 -4.35 7.89
C GLU A 16 15.70 -4.36 9.36
N GLN A 17 16.02 -5.44 10.09
CA GLN A 17 15.68 -5.60 11.49
C GLN A 17 16.11 -4.36 12.30
N PRO A 18 15.17 -3.64 12.94
CA PRO A 18 15.52 -2.48 13.74
C PRO A 18 16.40 -2.86 14.92
N SER A 19 17.40 -2.02 15.23
CA SER A 19 18.21 -2.19 16.44
C SER A 19 17.36 -2.14 17.71
N VAL A 20 17.86 -2.66 18.82
CA VAL A 20 17.17 -2.60 20.12
C VAL A 20 16.80 -1.17 20.51
N THR A 21 17.66 -0.19 20.19
CA THR A 21 17.39 1.23 20.42
C THR A 21 16.16 1.70 19.64
N VAL A 22 16.11 1.40 18.34
CA VAL A 22 14.99 1.78 17.46
C VAL A 22 13.70 1.06 17.88
N GLN A 23 13.78 -0.21 18.28
CA GLN A 23 12.62 -0.94 18.82
C GLN A 23 12.06 -0.28 20.08
N ASN A 24 12.93 0.17 20.99
CA ASN A 24 12.50 0.88 22.20
C ASN A 24 11.88 2.26 21.87
N GLU A 25 12.43 2.96 20.88
CA GLU A 25 11.87 4.23 20.39
C GLU A 25 10.47 4.04 19.78
N LEU A 26 10.30 3.02 18.93
CA LEU A 26 8.99 2.65 18.38
C LEU A 26 8.00 2.28 19.48
N ALA A 27 8.41 1.44 20.43
CA ALA A 27 7.56 1.05 21.55
C ALA A 27 7.14 2.24 22.43
N ALA A 28 8.04 3.21 22.64
CA ALA A 28 7.72 4.44 23.36
C ALA A 28 6.69 5.32 22.64
N LEU A 29 6.56 5.17 21.32
CA LEU A 29 5.55 5.80 20.48
C LEU A 29 4.28 4.95 20.31
N GLY A 30 4.19 3.79 20.97
CA GLY A 30 3.06 2.86 20.83
C GLY A 30 3.09 2.02 19.54
N ALA A 31 4.21 2.00 18.82
CA ALA A 31 4.38 1.24 17.59
C ALA A 31 5.05 -0.12 17.85
N VAL A 32 4.64 -1.13 17.08
CA VAL A 32 5.18 -2.50 17.16
C VAL A 32 5.91 -2.83 15.86
N ALA A 33 7.19 -3.22 15.96
CA ALA A 33 7.94 -3.72 14.81
C ALA A 33 7.48 -5.15 14.45
N LYS A 34 7.29 -5.42 13.15
CA LYS A 34 6.80 -6.70 12.62
C LYS A 34 7.72 -7.19 11.50
N ASP A 35 8.27 -8.38 11.67
CA ASP A 35 9.18 -9.01 10.70
C ASP A 35 8.37 -9.77 9.64
N LEU A 36 8.47 -9.34 8.38
CA LEU A 36 7.82 -10.02 7.25
C LEU A 36 8.37 -11.41 6.97
N SER A 37 9.54 -11.78 7.50
CA SER A 37 10.15 -13.09 7.28
C SER A 37 9.59 -14.19 8.19
N ASP A 38 8.74 -13.87 9.17
CA ASP A 38 8.13 -14.85 10.08
C ASP A 38 7.33 -15.90 9.27
N PRO A 39 7.72 -17.19 9.31
CA PRO A 39 7.09 -18.25 8.51
C PRO A 39 5.64 -18.56 8.91
N ASN A 40 5.17 -18.04 10.05
CA ASN A 40 3.78 -18.20 10.49
C ASN A 40 2.83 -17.17 9.88
N LEU A 41 3.36 -16.17 9.16
CA LEU A 41 2.54 -15.17 8.48
C LEU A 41 1.80 -15.77 7.28
N PRO A 42 0.61 -15.26 6.94
CA PRO A 42 -0.08 -15.64 5.71
C PRO A 42 0.74 -15.41 4.44
N ARG A 43 1.49 -14.30 4.37
CA ARG A 43 2.30 -13.89 3.22
C ARG A 43 3.73 -13.55 3.64
N PRO A 44 4.57 -14.53 4.01
CA PRO A 44 5.92 -14.26 4.47
C PRO A 44 6.84 -13.87 3.31
N ILE A 45 7.81 -13.00 3.56
CA ILE A 45 8.88 -12.61 2.63
C ILE A 45 10.23 -12.87 3.31
N GLN A 46 10.83 -14.01 3.01
CA GLN A 46 12.04 -14.49 3.69
C GLN A 46 13.32 -13.78 3.24
N SER A 47 13.38 -13.40 1.96
CA SER A 47 14.55 -12.78 1.36
C SER A 47 14.17 -11.81 0.25
N ARG A 48 15.07 -10.85 0.00
CA ARG A 48 14.96 -9.96 -1.15
C ARG A 48 15.07 -10.78 -2.43
N ARG A 49 14.16 -10.53 -3.36
CA ARG A 49 14.29 -11.02 -4.75
C ARG A 49 14.93 -9.92 -5.58
N ASN A 50 16.22 -10.12 -5.92
CA ASN A 50 17.04 -9.43 -6.94
C ASN A 50 16.69 -7.96 -7.31
N ALA A 51 16.39 -7.11 -6.32
CA ALA A 51 16.13 -5.69 -6.55
C ALA A 51 16.67 -4.86 -5.37
N ASP A 52 17.40 -3.80 -5.67
CA ASP A 52 17.98 -2.86 -4.69
C ASP A 52 16.91 -2.19 -3.83
N LYS A 53 15.66 -2.09 -4.33
CA LYS A 53 14.49 -1.61 -3.62
C LYS A 53 13.36 -2.63 -3.71
N GLN A 54 12.71 -2.92 -2.59
CA GLN A 54 11.65 -3.93 -2.48
C GLN A 54 10.28 -3.26 -2.33
N PHE A 55 9.77 -2.65 -3.40
CA PHE A 55 8.43 -2.03 -3.39
C PHE A 55 7.29 -3.06 -3.35
N GLN A 56 7.58 -4.33 -3.67
CA GLN A 56 6.63 -5.43 -3.71
C GLN A 56 6.15 -5.95 -2.33
N ILE A 57 6.60 -5.34 -1.23
CA ILE A 57 6.25 -5.82 0.11
C ILE A 57 4.93 -5.26 0.63
N LYS A 58 4.41 -4.18 0.02
CA LYS A 58 3.27 -3.41 0.57
C LYS A 58 2.02 -4.26 0.74
N ALA A 59 1.65 -5.05 -0.28
CA ALA A 59 0.48 -5.90 -0.19
C ALA A 59 0.65 -7.01 0.87
N ALA A 60 1.86 -7.56 1.02
CA ALA A 60 2.16 -8.54 2.06
C ALA A 60 2.03 -7.91 3.46
N ALA A 61 2.58 -6.71 3.68
CA ALA A 61 2.45 -5.97 4.93
C ALA A 61 0.98 -5.68 5.28
N VAL A 62 0.19 -5.17 4.32
CA VAL A 62 -1.25 -4.93 4.52
C VAL A 62 -1.99 -6.22 4.88
N ILE A 63 -1.75 -7.31 4.14
CA ILE A 63 -2.43 -8.60 4.38
C ILE A 63 -2.08 -9.14 5.77
N ASN A 64 -0.80 -9.15 6.12
CA ASN A 64 -0.28 -9.72 7.36
C ASN A 64 -0.56 -8.86 8.61
N SER A 65 -0.88 -7.58 8.42
CA SER A 65 -1.26 -6.69 9.52
C SER A 65 -2.38 -7.27 10.38
N SER A 66 -2.31 -7.08 11.70
CA SER A 66 -3.38 -7.53 12.59
C SER A 66 -4.66 -6.70 12.46
N PHE A 67 -4.57 -5.51 11.86
CA PHE A 67 -5.70 -4.59 11.74
C PHE A 67 -6.67 -5.02 10.66
N LYS A 68 -7.97 -4.81 10.91
CA LYS A 68 -9.04 -5.01 9.92
C LYS A 68 -9.08 -3.88 8.89
N GLU A 69 -8.94 -2.65 9.37
CA GLU A 69 -9.00 -1.40 8.62
C GLU A 69 -7.64 -0.73 8.75
N ILE A 70 -6.99 -0.43 7.64
CA ILE A 70 -5.57 -0.08 7.58
C ILE A 70 -5.42 1.25 6.87
N LEU A 71 -4.72 2.19 7.51
CA LEU A 71 -4.03 3.28 6.82
C LEU A 71 -2.59 2.82 6.58
N TYR A 72 -2.26 2.52 5.34
CA TYR A 72 -0.89 2.22 4.94
C TYR A 72 -0.18 3.54 4.63
N LEU A 73 1.08 3.66 5.07
CA LEU A 73 1.97 4.77 4.78
C LEU A 73 3.38 4.21 4.47
N ASP A 74 4.01 4.71 3.40
CA ASP A 74 5.45 4.54 3.22
C ASP A 74 6.22 5.28 4.33
N SER A 75 7.46 4.86 4.59
CA SER A 75 8.28 5.39 5.68
C SER A 75 8.66 6.87 5.53
N ASP A 76 8.47 7.43 4.33
CA ASP A 76 8.70 8.84 3.99
C ASP A 76 7.40 9.65 3.89
N ASN A 77 6.23 9.08 4.23
CA ASN A 77 4.98 9.80 4.33
C ASN A 77 4.75 10.35 5.75
N ILE A 78 4.43 11.65 5.86
CA ILE A 78 4.14 12.31 7.14
C ILE A 78 2.75 12.94 7.09
N PRO A 79 1.79 12.47 7.92
CA PRO A 79 0.49 13.10 8.03
C PRO A 79 0.58 14.54 8.56
N ALA A 80 -0.02 15.50 7.84
CA ALA A 80 -0.05 16.91 8.25
C ALA A 80 -1.13 17.24 9.31
N ARG A 81 -2.00 16.27 9.63
CA ARG A 81 -3.01 16.32 10.70
C ARG A 81 -3.32 14.89 11.14
N ASP A 82 -4.10 14.74 12.20
CA ASP A 82 -4.64 13.44 12.62
C ASP A 82 -5.39 12.78 11.44
N PRO A 83 -4.94 11.61 10.95
CA PRO A 83 -5.54 10.95 9.80
C PRO A 83 -6.78 10.12 10.14
N THR A 84 -7.18 10.01 11.42
CA THR A 84 -8.30 9.17 11.87
C THR A 84 -9.61 9.48 11.14
N PHE A 85 -9.83 10.74 10.76
CA PHE A 85 -11.03 11.16 10.01
C PHE A 85 -11.23 10.38 8.69
N LEU A 86 -10.16 9.82 8.09
CA LEU A 86 -10.22 9.09 6.82
C LEU A 86 -11.18 7.89 6.91
N PHE A 87 -11.17 7.18 8.05
CA PHE A 87 -12.04 6.03 8.31
C PHE A 87 -13.51 6.42 8.47
N ASP A 88 -13.80 7.70 8.69
CA ASP A 88 -15.16 8.22 8.85
C ASP A 88 -15.75 8.84 7.60
N THR A 89 -14.96 9.01 6.54
CA THR A 89 -15.40 9.61 5.28
C THR A 89 -16.54 8.80 4.63
N PRO A 90 -17.56 9.45 4.04
CA PRO A 90 -18.62 8.75 3.30
C PRO A 90 -18.08 7.85 2.20
N GLU A 91 -17.03 8.29 1.52
CA GLU A 91 -16.33 7.59 0.45
C GLU A 91 -15.77 6.26 0.96
N TYR A 92 -15.01 6.29 2.06
CA TYR A 92 -14.45 5.09 2.66
C TYR A 92 -15.53 4.15 3.21
N LYS A 93 -16.54 4.69 3.91
CA LYS A 93 -17.65 3.87 4.43
C LYS A 93 -18.37 3.13 3.31
N LYS A 94 -18.52 3.77 2.15
CA LYS A 94 -19.14 3.20 0.95
C LYS A 94 -18.27 2.15 0.28
N THR A 95 -16.98 2.42 0.05
CA THR A 95 -16.13 1.57 -0.80
C THR A 95 -15.25 0.61 -0.01
N GLY A 96 -14.80 0.99 1.18
CA GLY A 96 -13.78 0.29 1.95
C GLY A 96 -12.36 0.46 1.39
N ALA A 97 -12.16 1.34 0.41
CA ALA A 97 -10.85 1.61 -0.18
C ALA A 97 -10.75 3.08 -0.62
N LEU A 98 -9.78 3.81 -0.08
CA LEU A 98 -9.36 5.14 -0.52
C LEU A 98 -7.97 5.08 -1.13
N PHE A 99 -7.85 5.65 -2.32
CA PHE A 99 -6.60 5.78 -3.07
C PHE A 99 -6.35 7.24 -3.45
N TRP A 100 -5.09 7.56 -3.77
CA TRP A 100 -4.66 8.89 -4.19
C TRP A 100 -4.05 8.84 -5.59
N PRO A 101 -4.22 9.89 -6.40
CA PRO A 101 -3.62 9.98 -7.72
C PRO A 101 -2.12 10.25 -7.60
N ASP A 102 -1.36 9.57 -8.44
CA ASP A 102 0.03 9.88 -8.76
C ASP A 102 0.08 10.86 -9.95
N PHE A 103 1.27 11.38 -10.24
CA PHE A 103 1.51 12.41 -11.26
C PHE A 103 1.57 11.87 -12.70
N TRP A 104 1.48 10.55 -12.87
CA TRP A 104 1.67 9.87 -14.15
C TRP A 104 0.37 9.24 -14.65
N LYS A 105 0.34 8.89 -15.94
CA LYS A 105 -0.72 8.10 -16.56
C LYS A 105 -0.09 6.94 -17.32
N THR A 106 -0.66 5.75 -17.17
CA THR A 106 -0.23 4.59 -17.94
C THR A 106 -0.59 4.80 -19.43
N HIS A 107 0.38 4.59 -20.32
CA HIS A 107 0.17 4.75 -21.77
C HIS A 107 -0.89 3.78 -22.29
N GLY A 108 -1.77 4.21 -23.20
CA GLY A 108 -2.91 3.40 -23.67
C GLY A 108 -2.54 2.08 -24.35
N ASP A 109 -1.34 2.01 -24.94
CA ASP A 109 -0.80 0.78 -25.56
C ASP A 109 -0.18 -0.21 -24.56
N ASN A 110 -0.20 0.09 -23.26
CA ASN A 110 0.36 -0.79 -22.25
C ASN A 110 -0.39 -2.13 -22.19
N LYS A 111 0.36 -3.23 -22.23
CA LYS A 111 -0.20 -4.59 -22.24
C LYS A 111 -0.84 -5.01 -20.93
N ILE A 112 -0.66 -4.25 -19.85
CA ILE A 112 -1.35 -4.52 -18.58
C ILE A 112 -2.86 -4.56 -18.74
N PHE A 113 -3.43 -3.71 -19.60
CA PHE A 113 -4.88 -3.66 -19.83
C PHE A 113 -5.41 -4.97 -20.45
N GLU A 114 -4.64 -5.56 -21.37
CA GLU A 114 -4.95 -6.85 -21.98
C GLU A 114 -4.81 -8.00 -20.97
N ILE A 115 -3.72 -8.00 -20.19
CA ILE A 115 -3.42 -9.03 -19.18
C ILE A 115 -4.49 -9.06 -18.08
N LEU A 116 -4.95 -7.91 -17.61
CA LEU A 116 -5.93 -7.79 -16.53
C LEU A 116 -7.38 -7.71 -17.03
N HIS A 117 -7.59 -7.76 -18.35
CA HIS A 117 -8.91 -7.60 -18.98
C HIS A 117 -9.66 -6.33 -18.53
N ILE A 118 -8.94 -5.22 -18.39
CA ILE A 118 -9.50 -3.92 -18.03
C ILE A 118 -9.40 -2.96 -19.22
N SER A 119 -10.34 -2.02 -19.32
CA SER A 119 -10.27 -0.98 -20.35
C SER A 119 -9.28 0.11 -19.94
N CYS A 120 -8.43 0.57 -20.87
CA CYS A 120 -7.69 1.80 -20.69
C CYS A 120 -8.67 2.97 -20.49
N ARG A 121 -8.42 3.77 -19.45
CA ARG A 121 -9.19 4.98 -19.12
C ARG A 121 -8.25 6.17 -19.04
N ASP A 122 -8.74 7.36 -19.33
CA ASP A 122 -7.96 8.59 -19.13
C ASP A 122 -7.98 8.98 -17.64
N GLU A 123 -7.17 8.28 -16.85
CA GLU A 123 -7.09 8.43 -15.39
C GLU A 123 -5.63 8.46 -14.93
N TRP A 124 -5.40 9.07 -13.78
CA TRP A 124 -4.09 9.07 -13.12
C TRP A 124 -3.75 7.69 -12.57
N GLU A 125 -2.46 7.36 -12.57
CA GLU A 125 -1.93 6.24 -11.79
C GLU A 125 -2.23 6.46 -10.31
N GLN A 126 -2.16 5.40 -9.53
CA GLN A 126 -2.41 5.42 -8.11
C GLN A 126 -1.08 5.48 -7.33
N GLU A 127 -1.00 6.39 -6.37
CA GLU A 127 0.14 6.47 -5.46
C GLU A 127 -0.04 5.46 -4.32
N SER A 128 0.80 4.43 -4.28
CA SER A 128 0.75 3.32 -3.33
C SER A 128 1.47 3.60 -2.01
N GLY A 129 2.17 4.73 -1.89
CA GLY A 129 2.76 5.17 -0.63
C GLY A 129 1.75 5.58 0.42
N GLN A 130 0.46 5.72 0.07
CA GLN A 130 -0.61 5.87 1.05
C GLN A 130 -1.93 5.31 0.55
N MET A 131 -2.61 4.54 1.40
CA MET A 131 -3.89 3.91 1.07
C MET A 131 -4.70 3.70 2.35
N VAL A 132 -6.03 3.75 2.25
CA VAL A 132 -6.91 3.34 3.35
C VAL A 132 -7.75 2.17 2.90
N ILE A 133 -7.65 1.02 3.59
CA ILE A 133 -8.21 -0.25 3.12
C ILE A 133 -8.94 -0.97 4.27
N ASP A 134 -10.21 -1.30 4.08
CA ASP A 134 -10.93 -2.33 4.84
C ASP A 134 -10.65 -3.69 4.20
N LYS A 135 -9.88 -4.54 4.90
CA LYS A 135 -9.50 -5.87 4.39
C LYS A 135 -10.67 -6.79 4.17
N VAL A 136 -11.75 -6.65 4.93
CA VAL A 136 -12.93 -7.52 4.81
C VAL A 136 -13.67 -7.19 3.52
N LYS A 137 -13.85 -5.90 3.22
CA LYS A 137 -14.48 -5.45 1.96
C LYS A 137 -13.59 -5.66 0.73
N SER A 138 -12.27 -5.61 0.93
CA SER A 138 -11.29 -5.60 -0.15
C SER A 138 -10.44 -6.86 -0.26
N TRP A 139 -10.86 -7.98 0.35
CA TRP A 139 -10.00 -9.16 0.45
C TRP A 139 -9.55 -9.72 -0.90
N LEU A 140 -10.50 -9.90 -1.83
CA LEU A 140 -10.20 -10.45 -3.16
C LEU A 140 -9.24 -9.58 -3.98
N PRO A 141 -9.47 -8.27 -4.15
CA PRO A 141 -8.54 -7.45 -4.92
C PRO A 141 -7.21 -7.25 -4.18
N LEU A 142 -7.16 -7.31 -2.84
CA LEU A 142 -5.89 -7.41 -2.11
C LEU A 142 -5.09 -8.66 -2.49
N GLN A 143 -5.73 -9.82 -2.68
CA GLN A 143 -5.03 -11.03 -3.11
C GLN A 143 -4.43 -10.87 -4.52
N LEU A 144 -5.15 -10.20 -5.44
CA LEU A 144 -4.64 -9.96 -6.79
C LEU A 144 -3.51 -8.92 -6.78
N ALA A 145 -3.62 -7.86 -5.99
CA ALA A 145 -2.54 -6.89 -5.79
C ALA A 145 -1.28 -7.57 -5.23
N TRP A 146 -1.44 -8.41 -4.21
CA TRP A 146 -0.36 -9.25 -3.68
C TRP A 146 0.23 -10.15 -4.75
N TYR A 147 -0.59 -10.83 -5.56
CA TYR A 147 -0.09 -11.70 -6.61
C TYR A 147 0.75 -10.92 -7.64
N MET A 148 0.32 -9.73 -8.04
CA MET A 148 1.09 -8.90 -8.98
C MET A 148 2.42 -8.45 -8.39
N GLN A 149 2.44 -8.06 -7.11
CA GLN A 149 3.68 -7.70 -6.41
C GLN A 149 4.57 -8.93 -6.18
N ASP A 150 4.00 -10.08 -5.86
CA ASP A 150 4.76 -11.32 -5.73
C ASP A 150 5.43 -11.70 -7.06
N GLN A 151 4.69 -11.56 -8.15
CA GLN A 151 5.16 -11.77 -9.52
C GLN A 151 5.76 -10.50 -10.15
N HIS A 152 6.39 -9.64 -9.34
CA HIS A 152 6.98 -8.36 -9.77
C HIS A 152 7.88 -8.47 -11.00
N GLU A 153 8.63 -9.56 -11.18
CA GLU A 153 9.47 -9.80 -12.37
C GLU A 153 8.70 -9.72 -13.68
N ILE A 154 7.39 -9.99 -13.66
CA ILE A 154 6.49 -9.91 -14.81
C ILE A 154 5.76 -8.56 -14.79
N TYR A 155 5.04 -8.27 -13.70
CA TYR A 155 4.13 -7.14 -13.67
C TYR A 155 4.83 -5.78 -13.69
N PHE A 156 6.03 -5.66 -13.10
CA PHE A 156 6.79 -4.40 -13.09
C PHE A 156 7.48 -4.12 -14.43
N GLN A 157 7.42 -5.04 -15.39
CA GLN A 157 7.76 -4.73 -16.79
C GLN A 157 6.70 -3.82 -17.44
N PHE A 158 5.47 -3.84 -16.91
CA PHE A 158 4.35 -3.05 -17.41
C PHE A 158 4.01 -1.88 -16.51
N LEU A 159 4.34 -1.96 -15.22
CA LEU A 159 3.99 -0.96 -14.22
C LEU A 159 5.24 -0.29 -13.66
N ASN A 160 5.10 0.95 -13.20
CA ASN A 160 6.17 1.63 -12.47
C ASN A 160 6.26 1.12 -11.03
N GLY A 161 6.78 -0.11 -10.88
CA GLY A 161 6.82 -0.79 -9.60
C GLY A 161 5.43 -1.21 -9.11
N ASP A 162 5.17 -1.01 -7.82
CA ASP A 162 3.96 -1.44 -7.14
C ASP A 162 2.78 -0.44 -7.26
N LYS A 163 3.04 0.80 -7.69
CA LYS A 163 2.11 1.95 -7.66
C LYS A 163 0.69 1.60 -8.06
N ASP A 164 0.51 1.11 -9.29
CA ASP A 164 -0.84 0.85 -9.84
C ASP A 164 -1.35 -0.58 -9.58
N THR A 165 -0.58 -1.41 -8.85
CA THR A 165 -1.00 -2.80 -8.57
C THR A 165 -2.28 -2.86 -7.74
N PHE A 166 -2.51 -1.93 -6.81
CA PHE A 166 -3.75 -1.93 -6.04
C PHE A 166 -4.92 -1.43 -6.90
N LYS A 167 -4.84 -0.23 -7.51
CA LYS A 167 -5.93 0.27 -8.37
C LYS A 167 -6.34 -0.75 -9.45
N TYR A 168 -5.38 -1.32 -10.18
CA TYR A 168 -5.70 -2.27 -11.24
C TYR A 168 -6.25 -3.60 -10.74
N ALA A 169 -5.83 -4.07 -9.56
CA ALA A 169 -6.46 -5.24 -8.95
C ALA A 169 -7.94 -5.00 -8.63
N TRP A 170 -8.28 -3.81 -8.12
CA TRP A 170 -9.67 -3.44 -7.86
C TRP A 170 -10.47 -3.33 -9.16
N GLN A 171 -9.91 -2.72 -10.21
CA GLN A 171 -10.58 -2.62 -11.50
C GLN A 171 -10.81 -3.99 -12.14
N ALA A 172 -9.80 -4.86 -12.14
CA ALA A 172 -9.88 -6.19 -12.73
C ALA A 172 -10.96 -7.06 -12.08
N LEU A 173 -11.17 -6.89 -10.77
CA LEU A 173 -12.21 -7.62 -10.02
C LEU A 173 -13.51 -6.83 -9.85
N ASN A 174 -13.66 -5.69 -10.52
CA ASN A 174 -14.81 -4.78 -10.40
C ASN A 174 -15.16 -4.44 -8.94
N ALA A 175 -14.14 -4.30 -8.09
CA ALA A 175 -14.27 -3.97 -6.69
C ALA A 175 -14.36 -2.44 -6.50
N PRO A 176 -15.20 -1.96 -5.56
CA PRO A 176 -15.35 -0.54 -5.33
C PRO A 176 -14.11 0.06 -4.65
N TYR A 177 -13.67 1.21 -5.13
CA TYR A 177 -12.70 2.09 -4.47
C TYR A 177 -13.07 3.54 -4.76
N HIS A 178 -12.52 4.47 -3.98
CA HIS A 178 -12.63 5.88 -4.23
C HIS A 178 -11.25 6.48 -4.47
N MET A 179 -11.09 7.20 -5.58
CA MET A 179 -9.89 7.97 -5.88
C MET A 179 -10.10 9.40 -5.39
N ILE A 180 -9.27 9.84 -4.44
CA ILE A 180 -9.30 11.20 -3.91
C ILE A 180 -8.90 12.19 -5.01
N GLU A 181 -9.61 13.31 -5.14
CA GLU A 181 -9.32 14.29 -6.20
C GLU A 181 -8.04 15.10 -5.94
N ALA A 182 -7.65 15.22 -4.67
CA ALA A 182 -6.46 15.94 -4.27
C ALA A 182 -5.19 15.10 -4.48
N PHE A 183 -4.22 15.69 -5.18
CA PHE A 183 -2.88 15.15 -5.30
C PHE A 183 -2.11 15.25 -3.98
N LEU A 184 -1.11 14.41 -3.85
CA LEU A 184 -0.13 14.48 -2.79
C LEU A 184 0.66 15.79 -2.82
N GLY A 185 0.85 16.38 -1.64
CA GLY A 185 1.75 17.51 -1.47
C GLY A 185 3.18 17.04 -1.29
N MET A 186 4.11 17.62 -2.03
CA MET A 186 5.55 17.48 -1.77
C MET A 186 6.02 18.70 -0.97
N ALA A 187 6.78 18.46 0.11
CA ALA A 187 7.40 19.51 0.91
C ALA A 187 8.87 19.18 1.15
N GLY A 188 9.76 20.12 0.83
CA GLY A 188 11.20 20.00 1.00
C GLY A 188 11.91 21.27 0.55
N THR A 189 13.09 21.55 1.10
CA THR A 189 13.96 22.65 0.64
C THR A 189 14.97 22.10 -0.37
N MET A 190 15.12 22.77 -1.52
CA MET A 190 16.27 22.52 -2.41
C MET A 190 17.59 22.88 -1.72
#